data_AF-A0A3N5PE75-F1
#
_entry.id   AF-A0A3N5PE75-F1
#
_cell.length_a   1.000
_cell.length_b   1.000
_cell.length_c   1.000
_cell.angle_alpha   90.00
_cell.angle_beta   90.00
_cell.angle_gamma   90.00
#
_symmetry.space_group_name_H-M   'P 1'
#
loop_
_entity.id
_entity.type
_entity.pdbx_description
1 polymer ?
#
loop_
_entity_poly.entity_id
_entity_poly.type
_entity_poly.pdbx_seq_one_letter_code
_entity_poly.pdbx_strand_id
1 'polypeptide(L)'
;LVTGPTGSGKSTTLYGVLKELNGDDVNICTVEDPVEFNLPSINQFQVNEKIGFSFSACLRSLLRQDPDIIMIGEIRDSETARIAVQAALTGHLVFSTLHTNDAPGAVTRLLNIGVEPYLVSASVMGVLGQRLVRKICTHCKEPYEPAVNIRRSVERVAGEVETFYHGAGCPKCRNSGYSGRIGIYELLTPNDAIRDKLVTSPSINELRAMAIQEAGMVTLRDDGMAKVKAGITTVEEVFRATAG
;
A
#
# COMPACT_ATOMS: atom_id res chain seq x y z
N LEU A 1 -1.50 1.72 7.42
CA LEU A 1 -2.06 0.57 6.65
C LEU A 1 -1.43 0.53 5.27
N VAL A 2 -1.13 -0.66 4.74
CA VAL A 2 -0.69 -0.84 3.34
C VAL A 2 -1.73 -1.66 2.59
N THR A 3 -2.17 -1.20 1.42
CA THR A 3 -3.25 -1.85 0.67
C THR A 3 -2.91 -2.08 -0.80
N GLY A 4 -3.57 -3.08 -1.37
CA GLY A 4 -3.45 -3.50 -2.76
C GLY A 4 -3.73 -4.99 -2.94
N PRO A 5 -3.88 -5.44 -4.20
CA PRO A 5 -4.14 -6.83 -4.53
C PRO A 5 -2.95 -7.72 -4.19
N THR A 6 -3.13 -9.02 -4.33
CA THR A 6 -2.03 -9.99 -4.23
C THR A 6 -0.93 -9.65 -5.23
N GLY A 7 0.33 -9.74 -4.79
CA GLY A 7 1.49 -9.43 -5.63
C GLY A 7 1.76 -7.94 -5.84
N SER A 8 1.09 -7.03 -5.11
CA SER A 8 1.40 -5.60 -5.16
C SER A 8 2.64 -5.18 -4.37
N GLY A 9 3.29 -6.11 -3.65
CA GLY A 9 4.50 -5.84 -2.86
C GLY A 9 4.25 -5.26 -1.46
N LYS A 10 3.06 -5.47 -0.88
CA LYS A 10 2.72 -4.98 0.47
C LYS A 10 3.70 -5.46 1.54
N SER A 11 3.96 -6.78 1.59
CA SER A 11 4.88 -7.39 2.54
C SER A 11 6.28 -6.82 2.37
N THR A 12 6.76 -6.69 1.12
CA THR A 12 8.08 -6.11 0.83
C THR A 12 8.22 -4.68 1.36
N THR A 13 7.19 -3.84 1.19
CA THR A 13 7.18 -2.48 1.73
C THR A 13 7.16 -2.49 3.25
N LEU A 14 6.29 -3.29 3.88
CA LEU A 14 6.22 -3.37 5.34
C LEU A 14 7.52 -3.86 5.95
N TYR A 15 8.13 -4.90 5.40
CA TYR A 15 9.42 -5.41 5.86
C TYR A 15 10.54 -4.37 5.68
N GLY A 16 10.51 -3.58 4.61
CA GLY A 16 11.42 -2.45 4.43
C GLY A 16 11.26 -1.38 5.52
N VAL A 17 10.01 -1.03 5.85
CA VAL A 17 9.69 -0.09 6.93
C VAL A 17 10.13 -0.64 8.30
N LEU A 18 9.81 -1.90 8.60
CA LEU A 18 10.21 -2.53 9.86
C LEU A 18 11.73 -2.59 10.01
N LYS A 19 12.45 -2.87 8.92
CA LYS A 19 13.92 -2.86 8.93
C LYS A 19 14.50 -1.48 9.21
N GLU A 20 13.89 -0.43 8.67
CA GLU A 20 14.30 0.96 8.93
C GLU A 20 14.03 1.37 10.39
N LEU A 21 12.94 0.87 10.98
CA LEU A 21 12.55 1.13 12.36
C LEU A 21 13.24 0.22 13.38
N ASN A 22 14.00 -0.79 12.94
CA ASN A 22 14.62 -1.78 13.81
C ASN A 22 15.83 -1.17 14.55
N GLY A 23 15.58 -0.57 15.71
CA GLY A 23 16.56 -0.06 16.65
C GLY A 23 16.66 -0.94 17.91
N ASP A 24 17.74 -0.79 18.66
CA ASP A 24 17.97 -1.54 19.91
C ASP A 24 17.00 -1.13 21.04
N ASP A 25 16.33 0.01 20.89
CA ASP A 25 15.43 0.63 21.85
C ASP A 25 13.94 0.35 21.60
N VAL A 26 13.61 -0.44 20.57
CA VAL A 26 12.23 -0.75 20.21
C VAL A 26 11.97 -2.25 20.12
N ASN A 27 10.87 -2.68 20.72
CA ASN A 27 10.39 -4.05 20.62
C ASN A 27 9.39 -4.19 19.47
N ILE A 28 9.85 -4.81 18.37
CA ILE A 28 9.02 -5.06 17.19
C ILE A 28 8.51 -6.50 17.21
N CYS A 29 7.18 -6.65 17.14
CA CYS A 29 6.53 -7.95 17.05
C CYS A 29 5.61 -8.05 15.83
N THR A 30 5.58 -9.21 15.16
CA THR A 30 4.72 -9.45 13.98
C THR A 30 3.83 -10.68 14.14
N VAL A 31 2.66 -10.67 13.48
CA VAL A 31 1.78 -11.84 13.35
C VAL A 31 1.52 -12.09 11.86
N GLU A 32 1.89 -13.25 11.33
CA GLU A 32 1.96 -13.50 9.88
C GLU A 32 1.44 -14.89 9.47
N ASP A 33 0.99 -15.05 8.22
CA ASP A 33 0.45 -16.31 7.68
C ASP A 33 0.84 -16.52 6.20
N PRO A 34 1.96 -17.19 5.89
CA PRO A 34 3.07 -17.54 6.78
C PRO A 34 4.08 -16.38 6.93
N VAL A 35 5.12 -16.56 7.74
CA VAL A 35 6.29 -15.68 7.73
C VAL A 35 7.05 -15.87 6.41
N GLU A 36 7.21 -14.80 5.62
CA GLU A 36 7.84 -14.89 4.29
C GLU A 36 9.36 -15.08 4.39
N PHE A 37 10.01 -14.37 5.31
CA PHE A 37 11.41 -14.53 5.64
C PHE A 37 11.73 -13.96 7.03
N ASN A 38 12.81 -14.45 7.62
CA ASN A 38 13.25 -14.04 8.95
C ASN A 38 13.91 -12.65 8.92
N LEU A 39 13.41 -11.74 9.76
CA LEU A 39 13.97 -10.42 10.01
C LEU A 39 14.76 -10.46 11.33
N PRO A 40 16.08 -10.25 11.31
CA PRO A 40 16.89 -10.22 12.53
C PRO A 40 16.38 -9.19 13.53
N SER A 41 16.41 -9.55 14.81
CA SER A 41 15.99 -8.70 15.94
C SER A 41 14.49 -8.33 15.98
N ILE A 42 13.65 -8.99 15.17
CA ILE A 42 12.19 -8.83 15.20
C ILE A 42 11.53 -10.13 15.67
N ASN A 43 10.56 -10.02 16.59
CA ASN A 43 9.82 -11.16 17.11
C ASN A 43 8.67 -11.52 16.15
N GLN A 44 8.89 -12.51 15.28
CA GLN A 44 7.90 -12.91 14.27
C GLN A 44 7.10 -14.15 14.69
N PHE A 45 5.78 -13.99 14.81
CA PHE A 45 4.86 -15.06 15.16
C PHE A 45 4.10 -15.54 13.93
N GLN A 46 4.17 -16.83 13.63
CA GLN A 46 3.40 -17.42 12.54
C GLN A 46 2.06 -17.98 13.05
N VAL A 47 0.98 -17.67 12.34
CA VAL A 47 -0.35 -18.25 12.55
C VAL A 47 -0.29 -19.78 12.38
N ASN A 48 -0.99 -20.49 13.26
CA ASN A 48 -1.13 -21.94 13.20
C ASN A 48 -2.56 -22.35 13.59
N GLU A 49 -3.44 -22.38 12.59
CA GLU A 49 -4.85 -22.73 12.75
C GLU A 49 -5.06 -24.15 13.33
N LYS A 50 -4.13 -25.09 13.09
CA LYS A 50 -4.25 -26.48 13.58
C LYS A 50 -4.26 -26.56 15.12
N ILE A 51 -3.67 -25.58 15.79
CA ILE A 51 -3.61 -25.50 17.26
C ILE A 51 -4.43 -24.32 17.81
N GLY A 52 -5.26 -23.68 16.97
CA GLY A 52 -6.06 -22.50 17.34
C GLY A 52 -5.26 -21.21 17.51
N PHE A 53 -4.04 -21.13 16.96
CA PHE A 53 -3.20 -19.94 17.03
C PHE A 53 -3.48 -19.02 15.83
N SER A 54 -4.69 -18.46 15.79
CA SER A 54 -5.19 -17.54 14.76
C SER A 54 -4.63 -16.12 14.91
N PHE A 55 -4.85 -15.24 13.92
CA PHE A 55 -4.43 -13.82 13.99
C PHE A 55 -4.87 -13.13 15.29
N SER A 56 -6.14 -13.24 15.66
CA SER A 56 -6.68 -12.59 16.87
C SER A 56 -6.11 -13.20 18.16
N ALA A 57 -5.87 -14.51 18.20
CA ALA A 57 -5.28 -15.19 19.35
C ALA A 57 -3.80 -14.81 19.54
N CYS A 58 -3.03 -14.77 18.45
CA CYS A 58 -1.65 -14.31 18.43
C CYS A 58 -1.55 -12.86 18.90
N LEU A 59 -2.36 -11.97 18.31
CA LEU A 59 -2.32 -10.54 18.59
C LEU A 59 -2.65 -10.22 20.05
N ARG A 60 -3.65 -10.90 20.65
CA ARG A 60 -3.94 -10.77 22.09
C ARG A 60 -2.78 -11.20 22.98
N SER A 61 -2.02 -12.21 22.56
CA SER A 61 -0.88 -12.70 23.31
C SER A 61 0.33 -11.77 23.18
N LEU A 62 0.54 -11.25 21.99
CA LEU A 62 1.58 -10.28 21.65
C LEU A 62 1.44 -8.98 22.45
N LEU A 63 0.21 -8.51 22.73
CA LEU A 63 -0.01 -7.34 23.59
C LEU A 63 0.47 -7.49 25.04
N ARG A 64 0.83 -8.70 25.48
CA ARG A 64 1.47 -8.95 26.78
C ARG A 64 3.00 -9.11 26.67
N GLN A 65 3.58 -8.79 25.52
CA GLN A 65 5.02 -8.87 25.25
C GLN A 65 5.70 -7.50 25.31
N ASP A 66 5.02 -6.47 25.84
CA ASP A 66 5.53 -5.09 25.90
C ASP A 66 6.01 -4.58 24.52
N PRO A 67 5.22 -4.73 23.42
CA PRO A 67 5.64 -4.28 22.09
C PRO A 67 5.57 -2.76 21.96
N ASP A 68 6.49 -2.16 21.21
CA ASP A 68 6.38 -0.77 20.76
C ASP A 68 5.71 -0.71 19.38
N ILE A 69 6.10 -1.64 18.50
CA ILE A 69 5.64 -1.73 17.12
C ILE A 69 5.03 -3.10 16.87
N ILE A 70 3.83 -3.11 16.29
CA ILE A 70 3.09 -4.32 15.96
C ILE A 70 2.84 -4.36 14.46
N MET A 71 3.21 -5.44 13.79
CA MET A 71 2.81 -5.69 12.40
C MET A 71 1.86 -6.88 12.31
N ILE A 72 0.68 -6.65 11.75
CA ILE A 72 -0.32 -7.68 11.49
C ILE A 72 -0.30 -7.96 9.99
N GLY A 73 -0.04 -9.21 9.60
CA GLY A 73 0.10 -9.60 8.20
C GLY A 73 -1.09 -9.12 7.37
N GLU A 74 -2.31 -9.26 7.88
CA GLU A 74 -3.51 -8.67 7.31
C GLU A 74 -4.68 -8.60 8.30
N ILE A 75 -5.63 -7.70 8.04
CA ILE A 75 -6.91 -7.63 8.76
C ILE A 75 -8.00 -8.21 7.86
N ARG A 76 -8.45 -9.44 8.16
CA ARG A 76 -9.53 -10.11 7.42
C ARG A 76 -10.91 -9.94 8.07
N ASP A 77 -10.93 -9.92 9.40
CA ASP A 77 -12.14 -10.01 10.23
C ASP A 77 -12.25 -8.88 11.26
N SER A 78 -13.42 -8.79 11.89
CA SER A 78 -13.78 -7.73 12.83
C SER A 78 -13.06 -7.83 14.16
N GLU A 79 -12.71 -9.04 14.58
CA GLU A 79 -12.02 -9.29 15.85
C GLU A 79 -10.58 -8.77 15.77
N THR A 80 -9.85 -9.17 14.74
CA THR A 80 -8.49 -8.72 14.44
C THR A 80 -8.46 -7.20 14.25
N ALA A 81 -9.42 -6.63 13.50
CA ALA A 81 -9.53 -5.19 13.30
C ALA A 81 -9.70 -4.42 14.62
N ARG A 82 -10.59 -4.89 15.50
CA ARG A 82 -10.84 -4.25 16.81
C ARG A 82 -9.60 -4.28 17.69
N ILE A 83 -8.91 -5.43 17.77
CA ILE A 83 -7.70 -5.53 18.60
C ILE A 83 -6.60 -4.62 18.05
N ALA A 84 -6.41 -4.56 16.72
CA ALA A 84 -5.43 -3.68 16.08
C ALA A 84 -5.69 -2.20 16.39
N VAL A 85 -6.95 -1.77 16.30
CA VAL A 85 -7.37 -0.41 16.60
C VAL A 85 -7.18 -0.08 18.08
N GLN A 86 -7.54 -1.01 18.99
CA GLN A 86 -7.30 -0.82 20.42
C GLN A 86 -5.81 -0.69 20.73
N ALA A 87 -4.96 -1.53 20.12
CA ALA A 87 -3.51 -1.42 20.27
C ALA A 87 -2.99 -0.04 19.81
N ALA A 88 -3.46 0.45 18.65
CA ALA A 88 -3.10 1.77 18.15
C ALA A 88 -3.53 2.89 19.11
N LEU A 89 -4.72 2.81 19.69
CA LEU A 89 -5.24 3.81 20.63
C LEU A 89 -4.55 3.77 22.00
N THR A 90 -3.91 2.66 22.37
CA THR A 90 -3.13 2.52 23.61
C THR A 90 -1.66 2.85 23.43
N GLY A 91 -1.27 3.44 22.30
CA GLY A 91 0.07 3.99 22.08
C GLY A 91 1.03 3.11 21.25
N HIS A 92 0.56 1.98 20.74
CA HIS A 92 1.38 1.11 19.88
C HIS A 92 1.40 1.61 18.44
N LEU A 93 2.55 1.55 17.77
CA LEU A 93 2.60 1.79 16.33
C LEU A 93 2.17 0.53 15.58
N VAL A 94 0.99 0.57 14.95
CA VAL A 94 0.40 -0.61 14.29
C VAL A 94 0.50 -0.51 12.77
N PHE A 95 1.22 -1.46 12.18
CA PHE A 95 1.22 -1.73 10.76
C PHE A 95 0.30 -2.91 10.44
N SER A 96 -0.43 -2.82 9.33
CA SER A 96 -1.19 -3.94 8.81
C SER A 96 -1.45 -3.81 7.32
N THR A 97 -1.80 -4.91 6.68
CA THR A 97 -2.32 -4.90 5.31
C THR A 97 -3.83 -5.06 5.21
N LEU A 98 -4.38 -4.53 4.11
CA LEU A 98 -5.74 -4.77 3.63
C LEU A 98 -5.71 -5.07 2.13
N HIS A 99 -6.79 -5.66 1.62
CA HIS A 99 -6.97 -5.95 0.20
C HIS A 99 -8.04 -5.02 -0.37
N THR A 100 -7.65 -3.78 -0.71
CA THR A 100 -8.50 -2.80 -1.40
C THR A 100 -7.85 -2.26 -2.66
N ASN A 101 -8.66 -1.68 -3.55
CA ASN A 101 -8.16 -1.15 -4.81
C ASN A 101 -7.37 0.15 -4.60
N ASP A 102 -7.79 0.98 -3.66
CA ASP A 102 -7.17 2.27 -3.36
C ASP A 102 -7.07 2.52 -1.85
N ALA A 103 -6.32 3.55 -1.48
CA ALA A 103 -6.10 3.98 -0.09
C ALA A 103 -7.41 4.41 0.61
N PRO A 104 -8.28 5.26 0.03
CA PRO A 104 -9.59 5.55 0.61
C PRO A 104 -10.44 4.30 0.84
N GLY A 105 -10.37 3.31 -0.05
CA GLY A 105 -11.11 2.05 0.07
C GLY A 105 -10.73 1.25 1.30
N ALA A 106 -9.49 1.37 1.80
CA ALA A 106 -9.06 0.71 3.03
C ALA A 106 -9.81 1.24 4.26
N VAL A 107 -10.10 2.54 4.27
CA VAL A 107 -10.90 3.17 5.32
C VAL A 107 -12.34 2.65 5.28
N THR A 108 -12.97 2.66 4.10
CA THR A 108 -14.30 2.06 3.92
C THR A 108 -14.33 0.57 4.28
N ARG A 109 -13.25 -0.17 4.01
CA ARG A 109 -13.14 -1.59 4.37
C ARG A 109 -13.13 -1.82 5.88
N LEU A 110 -12.47 -0.97 6.66
CA LEU A 110 -12.53 -1.04 8.13
C LEU A 110 -13.95 -0.83 8.65
N LEU A 111 -14.68 0.15 8.09
CA LEU A 111 -16.08 0.39 8.44
C LEU A 111 -16.96 -0.82 8.10
N ASN A 112 -16.78 -1.40 6.91
CA ASN A 112 -17.53 -2.58 6.46
C ASN A 112 -17.26 -3.84 7.30
N ILE A 113 -16.06 -3.96 7.86
CA ILE A 113 -15.69 -5.04 8.79
C ILE A 113 -16.23 -4.77 10.22
N GLY A 114 -16.79 -3.58 10.48
CA GLY A 114 -17.45 -3.25 11.74
C GLY A 114 -16.54 -2.57 12.76
N VAL A 115 -15.55 -1.80 12.30
CA VAL A 115 -14.86 -0.80 13.13
C VAL A 115 -15.65 0.49 13.13
N GLU A 116 -15.92 1.05 14.30
CA GLU A 116 -16.70 2.28 14.44
C GLU A 116 -15.99 3.48 13.78
N PRO A 117 -16.71 4.39 13.12
CA PRO A 117 -16.10 5.50 12.38
C PRO A 117 -15.21 6.41 13.22
N TYR A 118 -15.61 6.70 14.47
CA TYR A 118 -14.81 7.52 15.38
C TYR A 118 -13.49 6.83 15.78
N LEU A 119 -13.46 5.49 15.86
CA LEU A 119 -12.25 4.74 16.13
C LEU A 119 -11.30 4.78 14.93
N VAL A 120 -11.84 4.62 13.71
CA VAL A 120 -11.04 4.73 12.48
C VAL A 120 -10.43 6.13 12.35
N SER A 121 -11.22 7.17 12.63
CA SER A 121 -10.76 8.56 12.63
C SER A 121 -9.65 8.81 13.66
N ALA A 122 -9.75 8.21 14.85
CA ALA A 122 -8.77 8.36 15.91
C ALA A 122 -7.49 7.53 15.71
N SER A 123 -7.58 6.34 15.09
CA SER A 123 -6.47 5.39 15.04
C SER A 123 -5.69 5.39 13.71
N VAL A 124 -6.31 5.78 12.59
CA VAL A 124 -5.63 5.73 11.28
C VAL A 124 -4.72 6.94 11.12
N MET A 125 -3.41 6.68 11.08
CA MET A 125 -2.38 7.68 10.78
C MET A 125 -2.16 7.86 9.27
N GLY A 126 -2.27 6.78 8.50
CA GLY A 126 -2.07 6.81 7.06
C GLY A 126 -2.37 5.48 6.37
N VAL A 127 -2.71 5.58 5.08
CA VAL A 127 -2.99 4.45 4.20
C VAL A 127 -2.18 4.59 2.92
N LEU A 128 -1.28 3.63 2.70
CA LEU A 128 -0.50 3.51 1.47
C LEU A 128 -1.18 2.52 0.52
N GLY A 129 -1.74 3.01 -0.57
CA GLY A 129 -2.14 2.19 -1.71
C GLY A 129 -0.94 1.87 -2.58
N GLN A 130 -0.80 0.61 -3.02
CA GLN A 130 0.36 0.16 -3.78
C GLN A 130 -0.01 -0.77 -4.93
N ARG A 131 0.72 -0.64 -6.05
CA ARG A 131 0.78 -1.62 -7.16
C ARG A 131 2.21 -1.79 -7.63
N LEU A 132 2.48 -2.87 -8.35
CA LEU A 132 3.73 -3.06 -9.09
C LEU A 132 3.48 -2.93 -10.59
N VAL A 133 4.32 -2.14 -11.25
CA VAL A 133 4.43 -2.05 -12.71
C VAL A 133 5.78 -2.59 -13.15
N ARG A 134 5.85 -3.17 -14.34
CA ARG A 134 7.11 -3.66 -14.92
C ARG A 134 7.95 -2.48 -15.42
N LYS A 135 9.26 -2.53 -15.20
CA LYS A 135 10.18 -1.52 -15.73
C LYS A 135 10.54 -1.84 -17.17
N ILE A 136 10.71 -0.80 -18.00
CA ILE A 136 11.22 -0.95 -19.36
C ILE A 136 12.62 -1.57 -19.29
N CYS A 137 12.89 -2.55 -20.16
CA CYS A 137 14.22 -3.15 -20.26
C CYS A 137 15.23 -2.11 -20.78
N THR A 138 16.30 -1.88 -20.02
CA THR A 138 17.35 -0.89 -20.36
C THR A 138 18.18 -1.26 -21.59
N HIS A 139 18.16 -2.52 -22.03
CA HIS A 139 18.93 -2.99 -23.20
C HIS A 139 18.21 -2.84 -24.54
N CYS A 140 16.89 -2.69 -24.53
CA CYS A 140 16.07 -2.55 -25.74
C CYS A 140 15.05 -1.42 -25.59
N LYS A 141 15.41 -0.41 -24.78
CA LYS A 141 14.60 0.78 -24.55
C LYS A 141 14.71 1.68 -25.78
N GLU A 142 13.59 1.92 -26.43
CA GLU A 142 13.52 2.72 -27.67
C GLU A 142 12.48 3.83 -27.54
N PRO A 143 12.74 5.01 -28.13
CA PRO A 143 11.76 6.08 -28.17
C PRO A 143 10.60 5.69 -29.09
N TYR A 144 9.39 6.10 -28.73
CA TYR A 144 8.22 6.00 -29.61
C TYR A 144 7.33 7.22 -29.46
N GLU A 145 6.44 7.42 -30.44
CA GLU A 145 5.40 8.43 -30.38
C GLU A 145 4.05 7.75 -30.10
N PRO A 146 3.43 7.98 -28.93
CA PRO A 146 2.13 7.39 -28.63
C PRO A 146 1.00 8.09 -29.39
N ALA A 147 -0.18 7.48 -29.43
CA ALA A 147 -1.37 8.14 -29.97
C ALA A 147 -1.68 9.44 -29.20
N VAL A 148 -2.22 10.45 -29.89
CA VAL A 148 -2.45 11.80 -29.34
C VAL A 148 -3.27 11.79 -28.05
N ASN A 149 -4.25 10.91 -27.94
CA ASN A 149 -5.07 10.73 -26.74
C ASN A 149 -4.27 10.19 -25.54
N ILE A 150 -3.32 9.30 -25.79
CA ILE A 150 -2.41 8.75 -24.77
C ILE A 150 -1.45 9.84 -24.31
N ARG A 151 -0.76 10.52 -25.23
CA ARG A 151 0.13 11.66 -24.91
C ARG A 151 -0.59 12.68 -24.03
N ARG A 152 -1.77 13.15 -24.46
CA ARG A 152 -2.58 14.12 -23.71
C ARG A 152 -2.96 13.62 -22.31
N SER A 153 -3.22 12.33 -22.16
CA SER A 153 -3.59 11.75 -20.86
C SER A 153 -2.43 11.75 -19.87
N VAL A 154 -1.21 11.51 -20.35
CA VAL A 154 0.00 11.59 -19.53
C VAL A 154 0.34 13.05 -19.23
N GLU A 155 0.35 13.91 -20.24
CA GLU A 155 0.75 15.33 -20.10
C GLU A 155 -0.20 16.15 -19.23
N ARG A 156 -1.49 15.79 -19.18
CA ARG A 156 -2.46 16.40 -18.26
C ARG A 156 -2.01 16.30 -16.80
N VAL A 157 -1.31 15.22 -16.46
CA VAL A 157 -0.98 14.87 -15.08
C VAL A 157 0.50 15.11 -14.78
N ALA A 158 1.39 14.66 -15.67
CA ALA A 158 2.84 14.73 -15.47
C ALA A 158 3.48 15.97 -16.13
N GLY A 159 2.71 16.81 -16.81
CA GLY A 159 3.21 17.90 -17.64
C GLY A 159 3.83 17.42 -18.96
N GLU A 160 4.40 18.33 -19.74
CA GLU A 160 4.99 18.03 -21.06
C GLU A 160 6.00 16.89 -21.00
N VAL A 161 5.90 15.96 -21.96
CA VAL A 161 6.77 14.79 -22.11
C VAL A 161 7.56 14.90 -23.41
N GLU A 162 8.87 15.09 -23.31
CA GLU A 162 9.74 15.22 -24.49
C GLU A 162 9.79 13.92 -25.31
N THR A 163 9.89 12.77 -24.64
CA THR A 163 10.05 11.48 -25.31
C THR A 163 9.38 10.37 -24.50
N PHE A 164 8.56 9.57 -25.17
CA PHE A 164 8.01 8.34 -24.60
C PHE A 164 8.91 7.16 -24.95
N TYR A 165 8.96 6.17 -24.07
CA TYR A 165 9.80 4.99 -24.24
C TYR A 165 9.01 3.70 -24.10
N HIS A 166 9.39 2.70 -24.90
CA HIS A 166 8.93 1.33 -24.74
C HIS A 166 10.13 0.38 -24.84
N GLY A 167 9.90 -0.90 -24.50
CA GLY A 167 10.89 -1.95 -24.76
C GLY A 167 10.56 -2.69 -26.04
N ALA A 168 11.46 -2.70 -27.02
CA ALA A 168 11.28 -3.42 -28.29
C ALA A 168 11.32 -4.96 -28.12
N GLY A 169 11.98 -5.43 -27.06
CA GLY A 169 12.20 -6.85 -26.79
C GLY A 169 13.60 -7.29 -27.23
N CYS A 170 14.30 -8.00 -26.35
CA CYS A 170 15.62 -8.56 -26.64
C CYS A 170 15.91 -9.82 -25.80
N PRO A 171 16.98 -10.57 -26.09
CA PRO A 171 17.33 -11.76 -25.31
C PRO A 171 17.51 -11.50 -23.80
N LYS A 172 17.98 -10.31 -23.39
CA LYS A 172 18.16 -9.96 -21.96
C LYS A 172 16.86 -9.89 -21.18
N CYS A 173 15.76 -9.48 -21.82
CA CYS A 173 14.43 -9.45 -21.23
C CYS A 173 13.53 -10.59 -21.71
N ARG A 174 14.12 -11.63 -22.34
CA ARG A 174 13.38 -12.75 -22.95
C ARG A 174 12.30 -12.27 -23.92
N ASN A 175 12.63 -11.27 -24.72
CA ASN A 175 11.75 -10.62 -25.70
C ASN A 175 10.47 -9.99 -25.12
N SER A 176 10.39 -9.75 -23.81
CA SER A 176 9.19 -9.14 -23.19
C SER A 176 9.13 -7.62 -23.30
N GLY A 177 10.27 -6.96 -23.51
CA GLY A 177 10.41 -5.51 -23.42
C GLY A 177 10.56 -4.97 -21.99
N TYR A 178 10.46 -5.82 -20.97
CA TYR A 178 10.49 -5.41 -19.56
C TYR A 178 11.53 -6.17 -18.73
N SER A 179 12.12 -5.52 -17.71
CA SER A 179 13.05 -6.17 -16.79
C SER A 179 12.92 -5.62 -15.37
N GLY A 180 12.47 -6.47 -14.45
CA GLY A 180 12.16 -6.09 -13.07
C GLY A 180 10.85 -5.31 -12.94
N ARG A 181 10.56 -4.88 -11.71
CA ARG A 181 9.33 -4.16 -11.34
C ARG A 181 9.67 -2.94 -10.49
N ILE A 182 8.74 -2.00 -10.40
CA ILE A 182 8.79 -0.84 -9.53
C ILE A 182 7.39 -0.59 -8.94
N GLY A 183 7.35 -0.07 -7.71
CA GLY A 183 6.10 0.32 -7.06
C GLY A 183 5.54 1.62 -7.65
N ILE A 184 4.22 1.66 -7.79
CA ILE A 184 3.46 2.90 -7.84
C ILE A 184 2.63 3.02 -6.57
N TYR A 185 2.51 4.23 -6.06
CA TYR A 185 2.02 4.51 -4.73
C TYR A 185 1.00 5.63 -4.72
N GLU A 186 0.05 5.54 -3.79
CA GLU A 186 -0.76 6.65 -3.33
C GLU A 186 -0.78 6.64 -1.80
N LEU A 187 -0.66 7.81 -1.18
CA LEU A 187 -0.57 7.92 0.27
C LEU A 187 -1.67 8.85 0.78
N LEU A 188 -2.67 8.27 1.43
CA LEU A 188 -3.67 9.02 2.18
C LEU A 188 -3.15 9.25 3.59
N THR A 189 -2.88 10.50 3.93
CA THR A 189 -2.57 10.95 5.30
C THR A 189 -3.73 11.80 5.80
N PRO A 190 -4.62 11.28 6.67
CA PRO A 190 -5.79 12.03 7.13
C PRO A 190 -5.40 13.30 7.90
N ASN A 191 -5.79 14.45 7.36
CA ASN A 191 -5.79 15.75 8.05
C ASN A 191 -7.10 15.92 8.86
N ASP A 192 -7.22 17.04 9.58
CA ASP A 192 -8.38 17.30 10.45
C ASP A 192 -9.71 17.28 9.67
N ALA A 193 -9.76 17.88 8.47
CA ALA A 193 -10.96 17.87 7.62
C ALA A 193 -11.40 16.44 7.25
N ILE A 194 -10.45 15.56 6.91
CA ILE A 194 -10.75 14.16 6.63
C ILE A 194 -11.19 13.45 7.92
N ARG A 195 -10.50 13.66 9.04
CA ARG A 195 -10.84 13.04 10.34
C ARG A 195 -12.26 13.39 10.78
N ASP A 196 -12.65 14.65 10.68
CA ASP A 196 -14.01 15.11 11.00
C ASP A 196 -15.04 14.44 10.09
N LYS A 197 -14.73 14.38 8.78
CA LYS A 197 -15.62 13.75 7.82
C LYS A 197 -15.78 12.26 8.11
N LEU A 198 -14.71 11.54 8.47
CA LEU A 198 -14.75 10.10 8.75
C LEU A 198 -15.78 9.73 9.82
N VAL A 199 -16.00 10.58 10.82
CA VAL A 199 -17.02 10.36 11.86
C VAL A 199 -18.43 10.21 11.27
N THR A 200 -18.70 10.90 10.15
CA THR A 200 -20.00 10.85 9.45
C THR A 200 -20.11 9.74 8.41
N SER A 201 -19.10 8.86 8.29
CA SER A 201 -19.06 7.77 7.30
C SER A 201 -19.29 8.24 5.85
N PRO A 202 -18.35 9.01 5.27
CA PRO A 202 -18.51 9.56 3.92
C PRO A 202 -18.61 8.46 2.87
N SER A 203 -19.22 8.80 1.74
CA SER A 203 -19.10 7.95 0.55
C SER A 203 -17.63 7.84 0.12
N ILE A 204 -17.26 6.71 -0.51
CA ILE A 204 -15.89 6.49 -1.01
C ILE A 204 -15.46 7.58 -2.00
N ASN A 205 -16.39 8.10 -2.81
CA ASN A 205 -16.11 9.15 -3.78
C ASN A 205 -15.83 10.49 -3.11
N GLU A 206 -16.60 10.85 -2.07
CA GLU A 206 -16.31 12.03 -1.25
C GLU A 206 -14.95 11.91 -0.57
N LEU A 207 -14.66 10.77 0.07
CA LEU A 207 -13.38 10.56 0.75
C LEU A 207 -12.20 10.64 -0.22
N ARG A 208 -12.33 10.08 -1.42
CA ARG A 208 -11.30 10.17 -2.47
C ARG A 208 -11.10 11.61 -2.95
N ALA A 209 -12.19 12.36 -3.17
CA ALA A 209 -12.10 13.75 -3.57
C ALA A 209 -11.39 14.60 -2.50
N MET A 210 -11.75 14.41 -1.23
CA MET A 210 -11.09 15.10 -0.11
C MET A 210 -9.63 14.67 0.05
N ALA A 211 -9.31 13.38 -0.12
CA ALA A 211 -7.93 12.91 -0.07
C ALA A 211 -7.04 13.64 -1.08
N ILE A 212 -7.54 13.86 -2.30
CA ILE A 212 -6.80 14.55 -3.37
C ILE A 212 -6.76 16.07 -3.12
N GLN A 213 -7.91 16.68 -2.82
CA GLN A 213 -8.06 18.14 -2.75
C GLN A 213 -7.53 18.73 -1.43
N GLU A 214 -7.81 18.07 -0.31
CA GLU A 214 -7.51 18.58 1.03
C GLU A 214 -6.21 18.02 1.60
N ALA A 215 -5.89 16.75 1.33
CA ALA A 215 -4.70 16.09 1.85
C ALA A 215 -3.55 15.98 0.82
N GLY A 216 -3.75 16.49 -0.40
CA GLY A 216 -2.72 16.48 -1.45
C GLY A 216 -2.30 15.08 -1.90
N MET A 217 -3.18 14.08 -1.75
CA MET A 217 -2.88 12.70 -2.14
C MET A 217 -2.66 12.60 -3.65
N VAL A 218 -1.47 12.18 -4.04
CA VAL A 218 -1.15 11.76 -5.42
C VAL A 218 -1.77 10.39 -5.65
N THR A 219 -2.53 10.22 -6.74
CA THR A 219 -3.17 8.92 -7.04
C THR A 219 -2.17 7.92 -7.62
N LEU A 220 -2.50 6.62 -7.54
CA LEU A 220 -1.69 5.56 -8.16
C LEU A 220 -1.42 5.82 -9.64
N ARG A 221 -2.43 6.36 -10.34
CA ARG A 221 -2.32 6.68 -11.76
C ARG A 221 -1.36 7.82 -11.99
N ASP A 222 -1.42 8.86 -11.17
CA ASP A 222 -0.58 10.06 -11.35
C ASP A 222 0.89 9.77 -11.06
N ASP A 223 1.17 9.04 -9.98
CA ASP A 223 2.53 8.55 -9.69
C ASP A 223 3.03 7.60 -10.81
N GLY A 224 2.15 6.76 -11.36
CA GLY A 224 2.45 5.97 -12.55
C GLY A 224 2.82 6.81 -13.77
N MET A 225 2.05 7.87 -14.06
CA MET A 225 2.31 8.77 -15.19
C MET A 225 3.61 9.56 -15.01
N ALA A 226 3.95 9.96 -13.79
CA ALA A 226 5.26 10.56 -13.51
C ALA A 226 6.41 9.59 -13.84
N LYS A 227 6.26 8.29 -13.54
CA LYS A 227 7.24 7.26 -13.91
C LYS A 227 7.28 6.95 -15.41
N VAL A 228 6.17 7.12 -16.13
CA VAL A 228 6.16 7.08 -17.60
C VAL A 228 6.96 8.23 -18.17
N LYS A 229 6.72 9.46 -17.70
CA LYS A 229 7.48 10.65 -18.09
C LYS A 229 8.98 10.47 -17.87
N ALA A 230 9.38 9.83 -16.76
CA ALA A 230 10.78 9.48 -16.47
C ALA A 230 11.33 8.33 -17.34
N GLY A 231 10.52 7.72 -18.21
CA GLY A 231 10.91 6.58 -19.04
C GLY A 231 11.24 5.32 -18.25
N ILE A 232 10.64 5.13 -17.07
CA ILE A 232 10.88 3.97 -16.20
C ILE A 232 9.94 2.81 -16.55
N THR A 233 8.68 3.14 -16.82
CA THR A 233 7.59 2.20 -17.18
C THR A 233 6.86 2.72 -18.41
N THR A 234 5.96 1.91 -18.96
CA THR A 234 5.11 2.27 -20.10
C THR A 234 3.70 2.69 -19.64
N VAL A 235 2.97 3.38 -20.50
CA VAL A 235 1.57 3.79 -20.22
C VAL A 235 0.67 2.56 -20.05
N GLU A 236 0.90 1.53 -20.86
CA GLU A 236 0.16 0.27 -20.84
C GLU A 236 0.24 -0.41 -19.46
N GLU A 237 1.42 -0.39 -18.84
CA GLU A 237 1.61 -0.93 -17.50
C GLU A 237 0.84 -0.14 -16.43
N VAL A 238 0.86 1.20 -16.51
CA VAL A 238 0.14 2.06 -15.57
C VAL A 238 -1.37 1.86 -15.70
N PHE A 239 -1.90 1.83 -16.92
CA PHE A 239 -3.31 1.58 -17.15
C PHE A 239 -3.73 0.19 -16.69
N ARG A 240 -2.94 -0.85 -16.97
CA ARG A 240 -3.24 -2.19 -16.47
C ARG A 240 -3.27 -2.26 -14.95
N ALA A 241 -2.33 -1.60 -14.27
CA ALA A 241 -2.23 -1.63 -12.81
C ALA A 241 -3.31 -0.79 -12.10
N THR A 242 -3.88 0.20 -12.81
CA THR A 242 -4.86 1.18 -12.27
C THR A 242 -6.23 1.08 -12.95
N ALA A 243 -6.53 -0.05 -13.59
CA ALA A 243 -7.85 -0.37 -14.11
C ALA A 243 -8.66 -1.05 -13.00
N GLY A 244 -9.39 -0.26 -12.21
CA GLY A 244 -10.26 -0.75 -11.13
C GLY A 244 -10.65 0.34 -10.15
#